data_AF-A0A383AID1-F1
#
_entry.id   AF-A0A383AID1-F1
#
_cell.length_a   1.000
_cell.length_b   1.000
_cell.length_c   1.000
_cell.angle_alpha   90.00
_cell.angle_beta   90.00
_cell.angle_gamma   90.00
#
_symmetry.space_group_name_H-M   'P 1'
#
loop_
_entity.id
_entity.type
_entity.pdbx_description
1 polymer ?
#
loop_
_entity_poly.entity_id
_entity_poly.type
_entity_poly.pdbx_seq_one_letter_code
_entity_poly.pdbx_strand_id
1 'polypeptide(L)' 'MGEPGMEKLEAVQRVLRFSARIRDWCTNEHSVYFDDFDEHNVHDYDPGGYGKLADAIIDEGISENIIDEEDID' A
#
# COMPACT_ATOMS: atom_id res chain seq x y z
N MET A 1 12.61 2.64 22.52
CA MET A 1 11.40 2.17 21.84
C MET A 1 11.29 3.08 20.64
N GLY A 2 11.70 2.59 19.46
CA GLY A 2 11.50 3.36 18.23
C GLY A 2 10.00 3.53 18.06
N GLU A 3 9.58 4.74 17.70
CA GLU A 3 8.23 5.00 17.23
C GLU A 3 7.94 3.97 16.12
N PRO A 4 6.84 3.21 16.14
CA PRO A 4 6.53 2.36 15.01
C PRO A 4 6.23 3.29 13.84
N GLY A 5 7.11 3.36 12.86
CA GLY A 5 6.77 3.95 11.57
C GLY A 5 5.61 3.16 10.95
N MET A 6 4.91 3.78 10.01
CA MET A 6 3.72 3.21 9.38
C MET A 6 4.09 1.90 8.69
N GLU A 7 3.41 0.81 9.05
CA GLU A 7 3.61 -0.47 8.38
C GLU A 7 3.22 -0.34 6.90
N LYS A 8 3.93 -1.07 6.03
CA LYS A 8 3.69 -1.08 4.58
C LYS A 8 2.20 -1.31 4.21
N LEU A 9 1.52 -2.14 4.99
CA LEU A 9 0.07 -2.36 4.91
C LEU A 9 -0.74 -1.07 5.12
N GLU A 10 -0.48 -0.35 6.22
CA GLU A 10 -1.19 0.89 6.54
C GLU A 10 -0.96 1.97 5.48
N ALA A 11 0.27 2.08 4.98
CA ALA A 11 0.62 3.01 3.91
C ALA A 11 -0.19 2.73 2.64
N VAL A 12 -0.23 1.46 2.21
CA VAL A 12 -1.03 1.05 1.05
C VAL A 12 -2.52 1.30 1.27
N GLN A 13 -3.06 0.93 2.42
CA GLN A 13 -4.47 1.15 2.73
C GLN A 13 -4.81 2.64 2.69
N ARG A 14 -3.94 3.50 3.22
CA ARG A 14 -4.12 4.95 3.21
C ARG A 14 -4.13 5.47 1.78
N VAL A 15 -3.16 5.08 0.96
CA VAL A 15 -3.09 5.49 -0.46
C VAL A 15 -4.33 5.06 -1.22
N LEU A 16 -4.76 3.80 -1.09
CA LEU A 16 -5.97 3.30 -1.75
C LEU A 16 -7.26 3.97 -1.25
N ARG A 17 -7.28 4.43 0.01
CA ARG A 17 -8.41 5.16 0.59
C ARG A 17 -8.51 6.59 0.07
N PHE A 18 -7.37 7.26 -0.14
CA PHE A 18 -7.32 8.65 -0.60
C PHE A 18 -7.23 8.79 -2.13
N SER A 19 -6.65 7.81 -2.84
CA SER A 19 -6.55 7.78 -4.30
C SER A 19 -7.42 6.68 -4.90
N ALA A 20 -8.57 7.09 -5.45
CA ALA A 20 -9.41 6.21 -6.25
C ALA A 20 -8.72 5.77 -7.56
N ARG A 21 -7.76 6.56 -8.07
CA ARG A 21 -7.01 6.25 -9.29
C ARG A 21 -6.11 5.04 -9.08
N ILE A 22 -5.34 5.02 -8.00
CA ILE A 22 -4.47 3.89 -7.66
C ILE A 22 -5.30 2.65 -7.35
N ARG A 23 -6.45 2.83 -6.69
CA ARG A 23 -7.39 1.72 -6.47
C ARG A 23 -7.91 1.11 -7.77
N ASP A 24 -8.28 1.94 -8.74
CA ASP A 24 -8.73 1.46 -10.05
C ASP A 24 -7.61 0.75 -10.81
N TRP A 25 -6.38 1.27 -10.72
CA TRP A 25 -5.19 0.64 -11.28
C TRP A 25 -4.91 -0.75 -10.68
N CYS A 26 -4.91 -0.88 -9.34
CA CYS A 26 -4.76 -2.18 -8.68
C CYS A 26 -5.85 -3.18 -9.09
N THR A 27 -7.08 -2.68 -9.25
CA THR A 27 -8.23 -3.51 -9.61
C THR A 27 -8.18 -3.94 -11.08
N ASN A 28 -7.77 -3.06 -12.00
CA ASN A 28 -7.73 -3.33 -13.44
C ASN A 28 -6.48 -4.09 -13.88
N GLU A 29 -5.28 -3.71 -13.40
CA GLU A 29 -4.03 -4.36 -13.81
C GLU A 29 -3.71 -5.61 -12.99
N HIS A 30 -3.93 -5.54 -11.68
CA HIS A 30 -3.48 -6.59 -10.77
C HIS A 30 -4.64 -7.47 -10.27
N SER A 31 -5.89 -7.10 -10.56
CA SER A 31 -7.09 -7.77 -10.05
C SER A 31 -7.16 -7.81 -8.53
N VAL A 32 -6.52 -6.84 -7.86
CA VAL A 32 -6.44 -6.72 -6.41
C VAL A 32 -7.34 -5.58 -5.93
N TYR A 33 -8.12 -5.85 -4.89
CA TYR A 33 -9.04 -4.89 -4.32
C TYR A 33 -8.51 -4.35 -2.99
N PHE A 34 -9.05 -3.22 -2.55
CA PHE A 34 -8.74 -2.69 -1.22
C PHE A 34 -8.97 -3.71 -0.10
N ASP A 35 -9.99 -4.56 -0.24
CA ASP A 35 -10.32 -5.63 0.71
C ASP A 35 -9.27 -6.76 0.77
N ASP A 36 -8.45 -6.89 -0.28
CA ASP A 36 -7.32 -7.82 -0.31
C ASP A 36 -6.16 -7.30 0.55
N PHE A 37 -6.03 -5.98 0.68
CA PHE A 37 -5.01 -5.32 1.48
C PHE A 37 -5.51 -5.13 2.93
N ASP A 38 -5.61 -6.21 3.70
CA ASP A 38 -6.09 -6.22 5.09
C ASP A 38 -5.11 -6.94 6.04
N GLU A 39 -5.28 -6.76 7.36
CA GLU A 39 -4.42 -7.38 8.39
C GLU A 39 -4.34 -8.90 8.27
N HIS A 40 -5.38 -9.52 7.71
CA HIS A 40 -5.43 -10.96 7.45
C HIS A 40 -4.51 -11.42 6.31
N ASN A 41 -4.15 -10.55 5.37
CA ASN A 41 -3.30 -10.85 4.21
C ASN A 41 -1.92 -10.15 4.31
N VAL A 42 -1.57 -9.58 5.46
CA VAL A 42 -0.28 -8.89 5.67
C VAL A 42 0.93 -9.79 5.36
N HIS A 43 0.77 -11.11 5.51
CA HIS A 43 1.80 -12.11 5.19
C HIS A 43 2.06 -12.26 3.68
N ASP A 44 1.11 -11.87 2.83
CA ASP A 44 1.27 -11.89 1.37
C ASP A 44 2.07 -10.66 0.87
N TYR A 45 2.43 -9.71 1.73
CA TYR A 45 3.28 -8.56 1.41
C TYR A 45 4.77 -8.91 1.36
N ASP A 46 5.10 -10.19 1.46
CA ASP A 46 6.44 -10.70 1.19
C ASP A 46 6.81 -10.47 -0.30
N PRO A 47 8.11 -10.38 -0.65
CA PRO A 47 8.60 -10.21 -2.03
C PRO A 47 8.10 -11.23 -3.06
N GLY A 48 7.46 -12.32 -2.61
CA GLY A 48 6.81 -13.33 -3.47
C GLY A 48 5.34 -13.08 -3.78
N GLY A 49 4.65 -12.19 -3.04
CA GLY A 49 3.23 -11.87 -3.21
C GLY A 49 2.99 -10.40 -3.57
N TYR A 50 2.10 -9.75 -2.83
CA TYR A 50 1.76 -8.33 -2.98
C TYR A 50 2.84 -7.36 -2.52
N GLY A 51 3.99 -7.82 -1.99
CA GLY A 51 5.05 -6.93 -1.51
C GLY A 51 5.58 -5.94 -2.54
N LYS A 52 5.67 -6.35 -3.81
CA LYS A 52 6.06 -5.49 -4.94
C LYS A 52 4.95 -4.54 -5.35
N LEU A 53 3.71 -5.00 -5.30
CA LEU A 53 2.54 -4.19 -5.62
C LEU A 53 2.34 -3.11 -4.55
N ALA A 54 2.51 -3.46 -3.28
CA ALA A 54 2.50 -2.55 -2.16
C ALA A 54 3.55 -1.44 -2.30
N ASP A 55 4.77 -1.80 -2.71
CA ASP A 55 5.83 -0.83 -3.01
C ASP A 55 5.42 0.15 -4.11
N ALA A 56 4.85 -0.36 -5.21
CA ALA A 56 4.38 0.48 -6.31
C ALA A 56 3.22 1.41 -5.92
N ILE A 57 2.29 0.92 -5.09
CA ILE A 57 1.19 1.73 -4.57
C ILE A 57 1.72 2.83 -3.65
N ILE A 58 2.67 2.50 -2.79
CA ILE A 58 3.32 3.46 -1.89
C ILE A 58 4.03 4.54 -2.70
N ASP A 59 4.81 4.17 -3.72
CA ASP A 59 5.52 5.10 -4.59
C ASP A 59 4.57 6.08 -5.30
N GLU A 60 3.46 5.57 -5.87
CA GLU A 60 2.42 6.42 -6.45
C GLU A 60 1.75 7.30 -5.39
N GLY A 61 1.54 6.78 -4.18
CA GLY A 61 1.00 7.52 -3.04
C GLY A 61 1.90 8.68 -2.59
N ILE A 62 3.20 8.47 -2.58
CA ILE A 62 4.21 9.51 -2.31
C ILE A 62 4.21 10.53 -3.44
N SER A 63 4.16 10.07 -4.69
CA SER A 63 4.08 10.95 -5.86
C SER A 63 2.80 11.80 -5.89
N GLU A 64 1.68 11.29 -5.39
CA GLU A 64 0.42 12.06 -5.23
C GLU A 64 0.37 12.88 -3.93
N ASN A 65 1.45 12.86 -3.13
CA ASN A 65 1.57 13.55 -1.84
C ASN A 65 0.46 13.15 -0.83
N ILE A 66 0.10 11.87 -0.83
CA ILE A 66 -0.90 11.28 0.07
C ILE A 66 -0.25 10.76 1.36
N ILE A 67 0.93 10.18 1.20
CA ILE A 67 1.80 9.70 2.28
C ILE A 67 3.22 10.20 2.02
N ASP A 68 4.03 10.28 3.07
CA ASP A 68 5.45 10.63 2.96
C ASP A 68 6.29 9.36 3.14
N GLU A 69 7.40 9.27 2.42
CA GLU A 69 8.35 8.16 2.57
C GLU A 69 8.91 8.08 3.99
N GLU A 70 9.04 9.22 4.67
CA GLU A 70 9.53 9.32 6.05
C GLU A 70 8.53 8.78 7.09
N ASP A 71 7.26 8.62 6.70
CA ASP A 71 6.21 8.10 7.56
C ASP A 71 6.23 6.55 7.59
N ILE A 72 6.93 5.89 6.66
CA ILE A 72 6.95 4.43 6.46
C ILE A 72 8.23 3.81 7.05
N ASP A 73 8.11 2.72 7.83
CA ASP A 73 9.25 1.99 8.46
C ASP A 73 9.88 0.93 7.55
#